data_AF-A0A2E3FJ67-F1
#
_entry.id   AF-A0A2E3FJ67-F1
#
_cell.length_a   1.000
_cell.length_b   1.000
_cell.length_c   1.000
_cell.angle_alpha   90.00
_cell.angle_beta   90.00
_cell.angle_gamma   90.00
#
_symmetry.space_group_name_H-M   'P 1'
#
loop_
_entity.id
_entity.type
_entity.pdbx_description
1 polymer ?
#
loop_
_entity_poly.entity_id
_entity_poly.type
_entity_poly.pdbx_seq_one_letter_code
_entity_poly.pdbx_strand_id
1 'polypeptide(L)'
;ALRASLSTTGVALLMSALTTSLGFMVLLFSPMPIIQDFGLITAITVIFSLLLSLVLLPVLMELSARSKEEDVIEKEFAPQLDDLA
;
A
#
# COMPACT_ATOMS: atom_id res chain seq x y z
N ALA A 1 -6.29 -17.02 6.55
CA ALA A 1 -5.08 -16.60 5.80
C ALA A 1 -5.03 -15.08 5.61
N LEU A 2 -6.01 -14.46 4.93
CA LEU A 2 -6.08 -13.00 4.65
C LEU A 2 -5.88 -12.07 5.85
N ARG A 3 -6.57 -12.31 6.97
CA ARG A 3 -6.41 -11.49 8.19
C ARG A 3 -5.01 -11.60 8.80
N ALA A 4 -4.34 -12.74 8.64
CA ALA A 4 -2.97 -12.93 9.10
C ALA A 4 -1.97 -12.22 8.17
N SER A 5 -2.17 -12.26 6.84
CA SER A 5 -1.33 -11.51 5.90
C SER A 5 -1.49 -9.99 6.05
N LEU A 6 -2.71 -9.48 6.23
CA LEU A 6 -2.96 -8.06 6.53
C LEU A 6 -2.37 -7.65 7.89
N SER A 7 -2.48 -8.51 8.91
CA SER A 7 -1.88 -8.27 10.22
C SER A 7 -0.35 -8.20 10.15
N THR A 8 0.30 -9.15 9.48
CA THR A 8 1.76 -9.21 9.41
C THR A 8 2.32 -8.09 8.53
N THR A 9 1.74 -7.85 7.35
CA THR A 9 2.22 -6.81 6.43
C THR A 9 1.90 -5.41 6.96
N GLY A 10 0.72 -5.20 7.56
CA GLY A 10 0.36 -3.92 8.18
C GLY A 10 1.28 -3.56 9.34
N VAL A 11 1.56 -4.50 10.23
CA VAL A 11 2.49 -4.29 11.36
C VAL A 11 3.92 -4.01 10.87
N ALA A 12 4.39 -4.74 9.84
CA ALA A 12 5.71 -4.49 9.25
C ALA A 12 5.81 -3.08 8.61
N LEU A 13 4.76 -2.64 7.90
CA LEU A 13 4.67 -1.29 7.34
C LEU A 13 4.66 -0.21 8.42
N LEU A 14 3.88 -0.40 9.49
CA LEU A 14 3.85 0.54 10.62
C LEU A 14 5.23 0.69 11.27
N MET A 15 5.94 -0.41 11.51
CA MET A 15 7.31 -0.39 12.05
C MET A 15 8.30 0.32 11.11
N SER A 16 8.20 0.07 9.81
CA SER A 16 9.03 0.74 8.82
C SER A 16 8.77 2.24 8.81
N ALA A 17 7.52 2.68 8.80
CA ALA A 17 7.17 4.10 8.80
C ALA A 17 7.50 4.80 10.12
N LEU A 18 7.37 4.12 11.26
CA LEU A 18 7.86 4.61 12.55
C LEU A 18 9.36 4.89 12.48
N THR A 19 10.13 3.94 11.95
CA THR A 19 11.59 4.08 11.81
C THR A 19 11.93 5.23 10.86
N THR A 20 11.24 5.34 9.72
CA THR A 20 11.44 6.44 8.76
C THR A 20 11.06 7.79 9.37
N SER A 21 9.94 7.88 10.08
CA SER A 21 9.49 9.10 10.75
C SER A 21 10.51 9.56 11.80
N LEU A 22 11.01 8.64 12.64
CA LEU A 22 12.08 8.92 13.58
C LEU A 22 13.37 9.35 12.88
N GLY A 23 13.72 8.74 11.75
CA GLY A 23 14.86 9.14 10.92
C GLY A 23 14.73 10.58 10.40
N PHE A 24 13.55 10.99 9.97
CA PHE A 24 13.29 12.37 9.56
C PHE A 24 13.20 13.34 10.75
N MET A 25 12.73 12.87 11.91
CA MET A 25 12.62 13.66 13.12
C MET A 25 14.00 14.10 13.66
N VAL A 26 15.05 13.31 13.40
CA VAL A 26 16.44 13.71 13.71
C VAL A 26 16.88 14.95 12.92
N LEU A 27 16.32 15.22 11.72
CA LEU A 27 16.64 16.45 10.99
C LEU A 27 16.13 17.71 11.69
N LEU A 28 15.16 17.61 12.61
CA LEU A 28 14.73 18.74 13.44
C LEU A 28 15.81 19.20 14.43
N PHE A 29 16.76 18.32 14.78
CA PHE A 29 17.91 18.67 15.61
C PHE A 29 18.97 19.46 14.84
N SER A 30 18.82 19.65 13.53
CA SER A 30 19.77 20.42 12.72
C SER A 30 19.70 21.91 13.04
N PRO A 31 20.84 22.62 13.14
CA PRO A 31 20.89 24.06 13.41
C PRO A 31 20.45 24.94 12.23
N MET A 32 20.23 24.36 11.04
CA MET A 32 19.72 25.09 9.87
C MET A 32 18.19 25.01 9.80
N PRO A 33 17.46 26.14 9.85
CA PRO A 33 15.99 26.15 9.85
C PRO A 33 15.37 25.50 8.60
N ILE A 34 16.03 25.64 7.44
CA ILE A 34 15.62 25.01 6.17
C ILE A 34 15.52 23.47 6.31
N ILE A 35 16.44 22.86 7.07
CA ILE A 35 16.51 21.42 7.25
C ILE A 35 15.43 20.94 8.22
N GLN A 36 15.06 21.76 9.20
CA GLN A 36 13.97 21.46 10.14
C GLN A 36 12.61 21.45 9.43
N ASP A 37 12.32 22.49 8.63
CA ASP A 37 11.06 22.59 7.87
C ASP A 37 10.90 21.39 6.90
N PHE A 38 11.99 21.04 6.21
CA PHE A 38 12.02 19.87 5.34
C PHE A 38 11.78 18.56 6.12
N GLY A 39 12.41 18.39 7.29
CA GLY A 39 12.21 17.23 8.15
C GLY A 39 10.75 17.10 8.61
N LEU A 40 10.12 18.21 9.01
CA LEU A 40 8.73 18.23 9.47
C LEU A 40 7.75 17.86 8.35
N ILE A 41 7.87 18.51 7.18
CA ILE A 41 7.02 18.24 6.01
C ILE A 41 7.16 16.79 5.56
N THR A 42 8.40 16.28 5.54
CA THR A 42 8.66 14.90 5.12
C THR A 42 8.10 13.90 6.12
N ALA A 43 8.23 14.14 7.43
CA ALA A 43 7.65 13.27 8.46
C ALA A 43 6.11 13.18 8.34
N ILE A 44 5.42 14.30 8.14
CA ILE A 44 3.96 14.33 7.91
C ILE A 44 3.61 13.56 6.63
N THR A 45 4.37 13.77 5.56
CA THR A 45 4.18 13.09 4.27
C THR A 45 4.32 11.57 4.40
N VAL A 46 5.32 11.09 5.16
CA VAL A 46 5.52 9.66 5.41
C VAL A 46 4.34 9.05 6.15
N ILE A 47 3.80 9.73 7.17
CA ILE A 47 2.62 9.26 7.90
C ILE A 47 1.40 9.21 6.97
N PHE A 48 1.18 10.25 6.15
CA PHE A 48 0.08 10.25 5.18
C PHE A 48 0.23 9.14 4.14
N SER A 49 1.44 8.94 3.61
CA SER A 49 1.74 7.87 2.64
C SER A 49 1.52 6.48 3.24
N LEU A 50 1.84 6.28 4.52
CA LEU A 50 1.57 5.05 5.26
C LEU A 50 0.07 4.80 5.38
N LEU A 51 -0.70 5.79 5.84
CA LEU A 51 -2.17 5.68 5.93
C LEU A 51 -2.76 5.38 4.56
N LEU A 52 -2.31 6.10 3.53
CA LEU A 52 -2.76 5.89 2.17
C LEU A 52 -2.40 4.49 1.68
N SER A 53 -1.19 3.98 1.92
CA SER A 53 -0.82 2.59 1.60
C SER A 53 -1.68 1.56 2.33
N LEU A 54 -1.99 1.79 3.60
CA LEU A 54 -2.80 0.88 4.41
C LEU A 54 -4.25 0.84 3.93
N VAL A 55 -4.75 1.93 3.33
CA VAL A 55 -6.04 2.01 2.64
C VAL A 55 -5.93 1.52 1.19
N LEU A 56 -4.83 1.76 0.49
CA LEU A 56 -4.61 1.33 -0.89
C LEU A 56 -4.49 -0.19 -0.96
N LEU A 57 -3.87 -0.84 0.03
CA LEU A 57 -3.74 -2.31 0.09
C LEU A 57 -5.11 -3.03 -0.04
N PRO A 58 -6.12 -2.75 0.80
CA PRO A 58 -7.43 -3.38 0.67
C PRO A 58 -8.15 -2.94 -0.61
N VAL A 59 -7.99 -1.69 -1.05
CA VAL A 59 -8.60 -1.17 -2.30
C VAL A 59 -8.05 -1.90 -3.52
N LEU A 60 -6.72 -2.03 -3.64
CA LEU A 60 -6.07 -2.78 -4.71
C LEU A 60 -6.39 -4.27 -4.63
N MET A 61 -6.57 -4.81 -3.43
CA MET A 61 -6.97 -6.20 -3.25
C MET A 61 -8.42 -6.44 -3.68
N GLU A 62 -9.34 -5.52 -3.40
CA GLU A 62 -10.72 -5.57 -3.92
C GLU A 62 -10.74 -5.43 -5.44
N LEU A 63 -9.93 -4.52 -6.00
CA LEU A 63 -9.80 -4.33 -7.44
C LEU A 63 -9.20 -5.56 -8.12
N SER A 64 -8.17 -6.17 -7.53
CA SER A 64 -7.56 -7.41 -8.02
C SER A 64 -8.50 -8.62 -7.86
N ALA A 65 -9.32 -8.65 -6.81
CA ALA A 65 -10.36 -9.65 -6.65
C ALA A 65 -11.42 -9.54 -7.75
N ARG A 66 -11.86 -8.32 -8.10
CA ARG A 66 -12.77 -8.05 -9.23
C ARG A 66 -12.14 -8.37 -10.58
N SER A 67 -10.88 -8.01 -10.79
CA SER A 67 -10.16 -8.32 -12.04
C SER A 67 -10.03 -9.82 -12.29
N LYS A 68 -10.10 -10.64 -11.24
CA LYS A 68 -10.02 -12.09 -11.35
C LYS A 68 -11.35 -12.75 -11.74
N GLU A 69 -12.48 -12.05 -11.60
CA GLU A 69 -13.77 -12.53 -12.11
C GLU A 69 -13.85 -12.36 -13.64
N GLU A 70 -13.25 -11.31 -14.21
CA GLU A 70 -13.25 -11.05 -15.65
C GLU A 70 -12.43 -12.10 -16.42
N ASP A 71 -11.25 -12.48 -15.90
CA ASP A 71 -10.38 -13.54 -16.46
C ASP A 71 -10.95 -14.97 -16.36
N VAL A 72 -11.93 -15.20 -15.47
CA VAL A 72 -12.58 -16.51 -15.28
C VAL A 72 -13.82 -16.64 -16.16
N ILE A 73 -14.60 -15.57 -16.34
CA ILE A 73 -15.80 -15.59 -17.18
C ILE A 73 -15.44 -15.75 -18.67
N GLU A 74 -14.33 -15.16 -19.14
CA GLU A 74 -13.89 -15.33 -20.54
C GLU A 74 -13.44 -16.76 -20.84
N LYS A 75 -12.82 -17.46 -19.86
CA LYS A 75 -12.41 -18.86 -20.00
C LYS A 75 -13.54 -19.87 -19.85
N GLU A 76 -14.65 -19.50 -19.22
CA GLU A 76 -15.84 -20.37 -19.10
C GLU A 76 -16.80 -20.21 -20.30
N PHE A 77 -16.81 -19.06 -20.98
CA PHE A 77 -17.63 -18.82 -22.17
C PHE A 77 -16.97 -19.25 -23.49
N ALA A 78 -15.63 -19.24 -23.57
CA ALA A 78 -14.91 -19.64 -24.79
C ALA A 78 -14.95 -21.14 -25.17
N PRO A 79 -15.05 -22.14 -24.27
CA PRO A 79 -14.98 -23.56 -24.68
C PRO A 79 -16.24 -24.06 -25.39
N GLN A 80 -17.36 -23.33 -25.38
CA GLN A 80 -18.64 -23.80 -25.96
C GLN A 80 -18.92 -23.33 -27.39
N LEU A 81 -18.08 -22.47 -27.97
CA LEU A 81 -18.26 -21.99 -29.35
C LEU A 81 -17.34 -22.71 -30.35
N ASP A 82 -16.24 -23.30 -29.91
CA ASP A 82 -15.30 -24.06 -30.76
C ASP A 82 -15.80 -25.48 -31.09
N ASP A 83 -16.77 -26.02 -30.34
CA ASP A 83 -17.39 -27.34 -30.57
C ASP A 83 -18.59 -27.27 -31.55
N LEU A 84 -18.92 -26.09 -32.08
CA LEU A 84 -20.06 -25.83 -32.98
C LEU A 84 -19.65 -25.29 -34.37
N ALA A 85 -18.34 -25.18 -34.67
CA ALA A 85 -17.80 -24.75 -35.97
C ALA A 85 -17.19 -25.93 -36.74
#